data_AF-A0A6U3RPI5-F1
#
_entry.id   AF-A0A6U3RPI5-F1
#
_cell.length_a   1.000
_cell.length_b   1.000
_cell.length_c   1.000
_cell.angle_alpha   90.00
_cell.angle_beta   90.00
_cell.angle_gamma   90.00
#
_symmetry.space_group_name_H-M   'P 1'
#
loop_
_entity.id
_entity.type
_entity.pdbx_description
1 polymer ?
#
loop_
_entity_poly.entity_id
_entity_poly.type
_entity_poly.pdbx_seq_one_letter_code
_entity_poly.pdbx_strand_id
1 'polypeptide(L)'
;KEAIEEEMEAKEDDGLVKLKAENEHLKKEKDAALNKMEEELKALKEQLSRMTFDKSSFCADCKMEKMGATCGGRKDYLMRVHGTSEDKAMQAVMSFDFSCVSK
;
A
#
# COMPACT_ATOMS: atom_id res chain seq x y z
N LYS A 1 2.48 36.40 -48.40
CA LYS A 1 3.24 36.13 -47.16
C LYS A 1 2.27 35.84 -46.03
N GLU A 2 1.28 36.72 -45.78
CA GLU A 2 0.22 36.51 -44.78
C GLU A 2 -0.52 35.16 -44.88
N ALA A 3 -0.97 34.74 -46.07
CA ALA A 3 -1.70 33.48 -46.21
C ALA A 3 -0.90 32.21 -45.85
N ILE A 4 0.44 32.28 -45.87
CA ILE A 4 1.31 31.15 -45.51
C ILE A 4 1.56 31.14 -43.98
N GLU A 5 1.58 32.31 -43.34
CA GLU A 5 1.67 32.43 -41.89
C GLU A 5 0.38 31.97 -41.21
N GLU A 6 -0.80 32.35 -41.72
CA GLU A 6 -2.09 31.87 -41.20
C GLU A 6 -2.26 30.34 -41.32
N GLU A 7 -1.83 29.73 -42.44
CA GLU A 7 -1.88 28.27 -42.58
C GLU A 7 -0.89 27.53 -41.67
N MET A 8 0.23 28.15 -41.28
CA MET A 8 1.17 27.57 -40.32
C MET A 8 0.62 27.67 -38.90
N GLU A 9 0.13 28.82 -38.47
CA GLU A 9 -0.46 29.00 -37.14
C GLU A 9 -1.66 28.06 -36.91
N ALA A 10 -2.53 27.89 -37.92
CA ALA A 10 -3.66 26.97 -37.82
C ALA A 10 -3.23 25.49 -37.68
N LYS A 11 -2.13 25.08 -38.31
CA LYS A 11 -1.57 23.72 -38.18
C LYS A 11 -0.86 23.51 -36.84
N GLU A 12 -0.20 24.54 -36.31
CA GLU A 12 0.42 24.50 -34.98
C GLU A 12 -0.63 24.41 -33.86
N ASP A 13 -1.74 25.15 -33.98
CA ASP A 13 -2.84 25.11 -33.02
C ASP A 13 -3.58 23.74 -33.03
N ASP A 14 -3.84 23.17 -34.21
CA ASP A 14 -4.41 21.83 -34.35
C ASP A 14 -3.50 20.74 -33.75
N GLY A 15 -2.19 20.83 -34.03
CA GLY A 15 -1.18 19.95 -33.45
C GLY A 15 -1.13 20.03 -31.92
N LEU A 16 -1.19 21.24 -31.36
CA LEU A 16 -1.16 21.47 -29.91
C LEU A 16 -2.42 20.94 -29.22
N VAL A 17 -3.60 21.11 -29.84
CA VAL A 17 -4.88 20.59 -29.32
C VAL A 17 -4.85 19.06 -29.29
N LYS A 18 -4.37 18.43 -30.37
CA LYS A 18 -4.26 16.98 -30.44
C LYS A 18 -3.27 16.42 -29.40
N LEU A 19 -2.12 17.06 -29.24
CA LEU A 19 -1.12 16.67 -28.25
C LEU A 19 -1.64 16.78 -26.80
N LYS A 20 -2.46 17.79 -26.50
CA LYS A 20 -3.11 17.96 -25.19
C LYS A 20 -4.12 16.85 -24.93
N ALA A 21 -4.93 16.49 -25.93
CA ALA A 21 -5.90 15.40 -25.80
C ALA A 21 -5.21 14.05 -25.58
N GLU A 22 -4.13 13.76 -26.32
CA GLU A 22 -3.32 12.55 -26.13
C GLU A 22 -2.66 12.50 -24.75
N ASN A 23 -2.11 13.62 -24.26
CA ASN A 23 -1.55 13.69 -22.91
C ASN A 23 -2.60 13.47 -21.82
N GLU A 24 -3.80 14.02 -21.99
CA GLU A 24 -4.88 13.82 -21.02
C GLU A 24 -5.34 12.34 -20.99
N HIS A 25 -5.41 11.71 -22.17
CA HIS A 25 -5.70 10.28 -22.28
C HIS A 25 -4.64 9.43 -21.60
N LEU A 26 -3.36 9.64 -21.93
CA LEU A 26 -2.23 8.92 -21.35
C LEU A 26 -2.16 9.10 -19.83
N LYS A 27 -2.49 10.29 -19.32
CA LYS A 27 -2.54 10.55 -17.88
C LYS A 27 -3.63 9.72 -17.19
N LYS A 28 -4.83 9.64 -17.78
CA LYS A 28 -5.93 8.81 -17.26
C LYS A 28 -5.55 7.32 -17.27
N GLU A 29 -4.93 6.84 -18.33
CA GLU A 29 -4.46 5.44 -18.42
C GLU A 29 -3.39 5.15 -17.37
N LYS A 30 -2.43 6.05 -17.19
CA LYS A 30 -1.39 5.91 -16.17
C LYS A 30 -1.99 5.86 -14.77
N ASP A 31 -2.92 6.74 -14.45
CA ASP A 31 -3.56 6.80 -13.14
C ASP A 31 -4.41 5.54 -12.88
N ALA A 32 -5.12 5.05 -13.90
CA ALA A 32 -5.87 3.79 -13.81
C ALA A 32 -4.93 2.59 -13.59
N ALA A 33 -3.81 2.52 -14.31
CA ALA A 33 -2.80 1.48 -14.14
C ALA A 33 -2.13 1.54 -12.76
N LEU A 34 -1.85 2.75 -12.26
CA LEU A 34 -1.28 2.94 -10.92
C LEU A 34 -2.22 2.42 -9.84
N ASN A 35 -3.50 2.83 -9.88
CA ASN A 35 -4.51 2.37 -8.92
C ASN A 35 -4.66 0.85 -8.95
N LYS A 36 -4.62 0.24 -10.14
CA LYS A 36 -4.69 -1.23 -10.27
C LYS A 36 -3.47 -1.90 -9.63
N MET A 37 -2.26 -1.39 -9.88
CA MET A 37 -1.05 -1.92 -9.27
C MET A 37 -1.03 -1.75 -7.74
N GLU A 38 -1.55 -0.64 -7.22
CA GLU A 38 -1.67 -0.42 -5.77
C GLU A 38 -2.59 -1.46 -5.10
N GLU A 39 -3.73 -1.77 -5.72
CA GLU A 39 -4.65 -2.80 -5.23
C GLU A 39 -4.05 -4.21 -5.32
N GLU A 40 -3.34 -4.54 -6.42
CA GLU A 40 -2.62 -5.82 -6.54
C GLU A 40 -1.52 -5.96 -5.48
N LEU A 41 -0.77 -4.88 -5.21
CA LEU A 41 0.30 -4.86 -4.22
C LEU A 41 -0.24 -4.99 -2.80
N LYS A 42 -1.41 -4.40 -2.52
CA LYS A 42 -2.13 -4.58 -1.26
C LYS A 42 -2.59 -6.04 -1.08
N ALA A 43 -3.18 -6.64 -2.11
CA ALA A 43 -3.59 -8.05 -2.09
C ALA A 43 -2.40 -9.00 -1.88
N LEU A 44 -1.28 -8.75 -2.57
CA LEU A 44 -0.05 -9.54 -2.39
C LEU A 44 0.52 -9.42 -0.98
N LYS A 45 0.52 -8.22 -0.40
CA LYS A 45 0.95 -8.01 0.99
C LYS A 45 0.08 -8.78 1.98
N GLU A 46 -1.24 -8.82 1.78
CA GLU A 46 -2.14 -9.61 2.61
C GLU A 46 -1.89 -11.12 2.45
N GLN A 47 -1.64 -11.60 1.23
CA GLN A 47 -1.30 -13.01 1.00
C GLN A 47 0.03 -13.38 1.66
N LEU A 48 1.07 -12.57 1.46
CA LEU A 48 2.38 -12.79 2.09
C LEU A 48 2.25 -12.80 3.62
N SER A 49 1.49 -11.86 4.17
CA SER A 49 1.20 -11.79 5.61
C SER A 49 0.52 -13.05 6.14
N ARG A 50 -0.36 -13.70 5.35
CA ARG A 50 -0.98 -14.97 5.74
C ARG A 50 -0.02 -16.16 5.62
N MET A 51 0.89 -16.14 4.65
CA MET A 51 1.84 -17.24 4.44
C MET A 51 2.99 -17.24 5.45
N THR A 52 3.41 -16.06 5.93
CA THR A 52 4.53 -15.93 6.88
C THR A 52 4.09 -15.90 8.34
N PHE A 53 2.78 -15.81 8.61
CA PHE A 53 2.26 -15.84 9.97
C PHE A 53 2.10 -17.29 10.46
N ASP A 54 3.07 -17.74 11.23
CA ASP A 54 2.97 -18.96 12.02
C ASP A 54 2.58 -18.61 13.46
N LYS A 55 1.32 -18.95 13.83
CA LYS A 55 0.80 -18.76 15.19
C LYS A 55 1.62 -19.50 16.23
N SER A 56 2.21 -20.64 15.86
CA SER A 56 3.02 -21.44 16.78
C SER A 56 4.28 -20.71 17.21
N SER A 57 4.73 -19.74 16.40
CA SER A 57 5.87 -18.89 16.71
C SER A 57 5.52 -17.71 17.63
N PHE A 58 4.29 -17.56 18.13
CA PHE A 58 3.92 -16.45 19.01
C PHE A 58 4.25 -16.76 20.48
N CYS A 59 5.11 -15.95 21.10
CA CYS A 59 5.44 -16.07 22.53
C CYS A 59 4.60 -15.10 23.37
N ALA A 60 3.50 -15.56 23.97
CA ALA A 60 2.61 -14.70 24.76
C ALA A 60 3.29 -14.10 26.01
N ASP A 61 4.17 -14.86 26.66
CA ASP A 61 4.83 -14.45 27.91
C ASP A 61 6.11 -13.64 27.69
N CYS A 62 6.60 -13.53 26.45
CA CYS A 62 7.79 -12.77 26.14
C CYS A 62 7.58 -11.28 26.43
N LYS A 63 8.63 -10.64 26.98
CA LYS A 63 8.61 -9.23 27.33
C LYS A 63 9.14 -8.40 26.16
N MET A 64 8.34 -7.44 25.73
CA MET A 64 8.70 -6.51 24.66
C MET A 64 9.84 -5.61 25.09
N GLU A 65 10.86 -5.47 24.26
CA GLU A 65 12.08 -4.71 24.57
C GLU A 65 11.77 -3.21 24.71
N LYS A 66 10.86 -2.70 23.88
CA LYS A 66 10.58 -1.25 23.79
C LYS A 66 9.47 -0.75 24.72
N MET A 67 8.55 -1.62 25.12
CA MET A 67 7.34 -1.24 25.87
C MET A 67 7.28 -1.83 27.28
N GLY A 68 8.11 -2.82 27.62
CA GLY A 68 8.10 -3.48 28.92
C GLY A 68 6.82 -4.29 29.24
N ALA A 69 5.85 -4.33 28.32
CA ALA A 69 4.66 -5.17 28.37
C ALA A 69 4.97 -6.59 27.86
N THR A 70 4.11 -7.56 28.18
CA THR A 70 4.16 -8.88 27.54
C THR A 70 3.52 -8.82 26.16
N CYS A 71 4.01 -9.66 25.24
CA CYS A 71 3.46 -9.79 23.90
C CYS A 71 1.97 -10.17 23.92
N GLY A 72 1.58 -11.06 24.84
CA GLY A 72 0.18 -11.42 25.10
C GLY A 72 -0.65 -10.23 25.58
N GLY A 73 -0.13 -9.45 26.54
CA GLY A 73 -0.82 -8.24 27.01
C GLY A 73 -1.00 -7.20 25.91
N ARG A 74 -0.03 -7.06 25.00
CA ARG A 74 -0.16 -6.17 23.84
C ARG A 74 -1.17 -6.71 22.82
N LYS A 75 -1.18 -8.01 22.55
CA LYS A 75 -2.17 -8.68 21.71
C LYS A 75 -3.58 -8.40 22.23
N ASP A 76 -3.81 -8.64 23.52
CA ASP A 76 -5.13 -8.45 24.16
C ASP A 76 -5.55 -6.97 24.15
N TYR A 77 -4.61 -6.05 24.33
CA TYR A 77 -4.86 -4.62 24.15
C TYR A 77 -5.36 -4.30 22.73
N LEU A 78 -4.71 -4.83 21.69
CA LEU A 78 -5.13 -4.61 20.31
C LEU A 78 -6.51 -5.19 20.03
N MET A 79 -6.82 -6.38 20.55
CA MET A 79 -8.14 -6.99 20.42
C MET A 79 -9.21 -6.13 21.10
N ARG A 80 -8.97 -5.71 22.34
CA ARG A 80 -9.95 -4.97 23.15
C ARG A 80 -10.18 -3.53 22.68
N VAL A 81 -9.11 -2.82 22.33
CA VAL A 81 -9.18 -1.38 22.01
C VAL A 81 -9.47 -1.11 20.54
N HIS A 82 -8.95 -1.96 19.64
CA HIS A 82 -9.10 -1.76 18.20
C HIS A 82 -10.06 -2.77 17.53
N GLY A 83 -10.62 -3.72 18.28
CA GLY A 83 -11.51 -4.75 17.72
C GLY A 83 -10.78 -5.70 16.75
N THR A 84 -9.45 -5.77 16.83
CA THR A 84 -8.62 -6.58 15.93
C THR A 84 -8.81 -8.06 16.25
N SER A 85 -8.97 -8.91 15.22
CA SER A 85 -9.00 -10.36 15.41
C SER A 85 -7.71 -10.87 16.05
N GLU A 86 -7.77 -11.96 16.81
CA GLU A 86 -6.61 -12.53 17.51
C GLU A 86 -5.39 -12.72 16.60
N ASP A 87 -5.57 -13.32 15.43
CA ASP A 87 -4.49 -13.59 14.46
C ASP A 87 -3.79 -12.32 13.99
N LYS A 88 -4.58 -11.30 13.63
CA LYS A 88 -4.06 -9.98 13.23
C LYS A 88 -3.37 -9.27 14.40
N ALA A 89 -3.87 -9.45 15.63
CA ALA A 89 -3.25 -8.88 16.82
C ALA A 89 -1.91 -9.55 17.13
N MET A 90 -1.83 -10.89 17.07
CA MET A 90 -0.58 -11.65 17.21
C MET A 90 0.44 -11.24 16.14
N GLN A 91 0.02 -11.22 14.87
CA GLN A 91 0.87 -10.83 13.76
C GLN A 91 1.39 -9.39 13.92
N ALA A 92 0.53 -8.45 14.31
CA ALA A 92 0.92 -7.06 14.53
C ALA A 92 1.95 -6.95 15.66
N VAL A 93 1.80 -7.74 16.73
CA VAL A 93 2.75 -7.76 17.84
C VAL A 93 4.10 -8.37 17.42
N MET A 94 4.10 -9.50 16.72
CA MET A 94 5.31 -10.15 16.19
C MET A 94 6.05 -9.28 15.16
N SER A 95 5.31 -8.53 14.35
CA SER A 95 5.88 -7.59 13.38
C SER A 95 6.44 -6.34 14.04
N PHE A 96 5.89 -5.95 15.20
CA PHE A 96 6.32 -4.77 15.94
C PHE A 96 7.56 -5.03 16.80
N ASP A 97 7.65 -6.22 17.41
CA ASP A 97 8.75 -6.61 18.29
C ASP A 97 9.15 -8.08 18.07
N PHE A 98 10.37 -8.30 17.60
CA PHE A 98 10.91 -9.64 17.32
C PHE A 98 11.03 -10.51 18.58
N SER A 99 11.07 -9.93 19.78
CA SER A 99 11.02 -10.71 21.04
C SER A 99 9.71 -11.50 21.19
N CYS A 100 8.67 -11.14 20.45
CA CYS A 100 7.39 -11.86 20.43
C CYS A 100 7.35 -13.04 19.47
N VAL A 101 8.40 -13.25 18.69
CA VAL A 101 8.61 -14.45 17.89
C VAL A 101 9.41 -15.45 18.73
N SER A 102 8.82 -16.59 19.07
CA SER A 102 9.52 -17.68 19.75
C SER A 102 10.68 -18.15 18.88
N LYS A 103 11.85 -18.36 19.52
CA LYS A 103 13.00 -18.98 18.87
C LYS A 103 12.80 -20.47 18.68
#